data_AF-A0A2G6JMJ5-F1
#
_entry.id   AF-A0A2G6JMJ5-F1
#
_cell.length_a   1.000
_cell.length_b   1.000
_cell.length_c   1.000
_cell.angle_alpha   90.00
_cell.angle_beta   90.00
_cell.angle_gamma   90.00
#
_symmetry.space_group_name_H-M   'P 1'
#
loop_
_entity.id
_entity.type
_entity.pdbx_description
1 polymer ?
#
loop_
_entity_poly.entity_id
_entity_poly.type
_entity_poly.pdbx_seq_one_letter_code
_entity_poly.pdbx_strand_id
1 'polypeptide(L)'
;MIRVQVRHNEPLEAALRRFKRQCNYAGIFRLAKKAKFYEKPSETRRRESRERARNIARQIRKANQAKFGRRKPRRITTNVKSENEAADKSVDDVKVDEVMTGVDIRSAVAQQASSTSNES
;
A
#
# COMPACT_ATOMS: atom_id res chain seq x y z
N MET A 1 33.11 6.74 -18.28
CA MET A 1 34.24 7.25 -17.47
C MET A 1 34.10 8.77 -17.35
N ILE A 2 34.22 9.34 -16.15
CA ILE A 2 34.07 10.79 -15.94
C ILE A 2 35.44 11.45 -16.08
N ARG A 3 35.50 12.53 -16.87
CA ARG A 3 36.71 13.34 -17.04
C ARG A 3 36.34 14.82 -16.91
N VAL A 4 37.13 15.57 -16.15
CA VAL A 4 36.99 17.02 -16.00
C VAL A 4 38.36 17.63 -16.28
N GLN A 5 38.43 18.48 -17.29
CA GLN A 5 39.65 19.24 -17.60
C GLN A 5 39.68 20.52 -16.76
N VAL A 6 40.83 20.80 -16.15
CA VAL A 6 41.06 22.01 -15.36
C VAL A 6 41.39 23.16 -16.31
N ARG A 7 40.78 24.32 -16.09
CA ARG A 7 41.04 25.53 -16.87
C ARG A 7 42.19 26.32 -16.23
N HIS A 8 42.98 27.04 -17.04
CA HIS A 8 44.18 27.74 -16.56
C HIS A 8 43.93 28.80 -15.48
N ASN A 9 42.76 29.46 -15.47
CA ASN A 9 42.43 30.52 -14.50
C ASN A 9 41.37 30.09 -13.46
N GLU A 10 41.27 28.80 -13.15
CA GLU A 10 40.29 28.29 -12.18
C GLU A 10 40.96 27.77 -10.91
N PRO A 11 40.46 28.13 -9.72
CA PRO A 11 40.95 27.55 -8.48
C PRO A 11 40.61 26.05 -8.43
N LEU A 12 41.55 25.23 -7.94
CA LEU A 12 41.42 23.77 -7.85
C LEU A 12 40.09 23.32 -7.21
N GLU A 13 39.67 24.02 -6.16
CA GLU A 13 38.42 23.75 -5.44
C GLU A 13 37.16 23.85 -6.33
N ALA A 14 37.17 24.74 -7.34
CA ALA A 14 36.08 24.84 -8.29
C ALA A 14 36.06 23.66 -9.28
N ALA A 15 37.24 23.20 -9.71
CA ALA A 15 37.36 22.01 -10.55
C ALA A 15 36.89 20.74 -9.81
N LEU A 16 37.27 20.57 -8.55
CA LEU A 16 36.82 19.47 -7.69
C LEU A 16 35.31 19.48 -7.46
N ARG A 17 34.72 20.67 -7.26
CA ARG A 17 33.26 20.82 -7.17
C ARG A 17 32.55 20.37 -8.45
N ARG A 18 33.07 20.71 -9.63
CA ARG A 18 32.51 20.22 -10.91
C ARG A 18 32.64 18.71 -11.05
N PHE A 19 33.80 18.15 -10.71
CA PHE A 19 33.99 16.70 -10.71
C PHE A 19 32.99 15.99 -9.79
N LYS A 20 32.80 16.46 -8.56
CA LYS A 20 31.81 15.91 -7.62
C LYS A 20 30.39 16.00 -8.17
N ARG A 21 30.03 17.12 -8.81
CA ARG A 21 28.72 17.26 -9.49
C ARG A 21 28.57 16.24 -10.62
N GLN A 22 29.58 16.05 -11.46
CA GLN A 22 29.55 15.04 -12.52
C GLN A 22 29.41 13.62 -11.97
N CYS A 23 30.13 13.27 -10.89
CA CYS A 23 29.99 11.97 -10.21
C CYS A 23 28.58 11.74 -9.65
N ASN A 24 27.97 12.79 -9.08
CA ASN A 24 26.60 12.74 -8.58
C ASN A 24 25.58 12.61 -9.72
N TYR A 25 25.76 13.37 -10.81
CA TYR A 25 24.88 13.33 -11.97
C TYR A 25 24.91 11.97 -12.67
N ALA A 26 26.11 11.43 -12.91
CA ALA A 26 26.29 10.07 -13.42
C ALA A 26 25.82 8.98 -12.44
N GLY A 27 25.51 9.34 -11.19
CA GLY A 27 24.99 8.43 -10.18
C GLY A 27 26.00 7.38 -9.73
N ILE A 28 27.32 7.63 -9.87
CA ILE A 28 28.37 6.64 -9.53
C ILE A 28 28.22 6.15 -8.09
N PHE A 29 27.99 7.06 -7.14
CA PHE A 29 27.79 6.68 -5.73
C PHE A 29 26.52 5.84 -5.51
N ARG A 30 25.47 6.08 -6.29
CA ARG A 30 24.23 5.27 -6.23
C ARG A 30 24.49 3.86 -6.76
N LEU A 31 25.20 3.75 -7.88
CA LEU A 31 25.58 2.48 -8.49
C LEU A 31 26.52 1.69 -7.57
N ALA A 32 27.55 2.33 -7.01
CA ALA A 32 28.47 1.71 -6.06
C ALA A 32 27.73 1.15 -4.84
N LYS A 33 26.78 1.90 -4.27
CA LYS A 33 25.93 1.40 -3.17
C LYS A 33 25.04 0.23 -3.58
N LYS A 34 24.47 0.26 -4.80
CA LYS A 34 23.62 -0.83 -5.33
C LYS A 34 24.42 -2.11 -5.59
N ALA A 35 25.67 -1.96 -6.06
CA ALA A 35 26.55 -3.07 -6.45
C ALA A 35 27.44 -3.59 -5.32
N LYS A 36 27.36 -3.02 -4.10
CA LYS A 36 28.20 -3.42 -2.96
C LYS A 36 28.05 -4.90 -2.57
N PHE A 37 26.88 -5.48 -2.80
CA PHE A 37 26.57 -6.87 -2.47
C PHE A 37 25.86 -7.53 -3.65
N TYR A 38 26.07 -8.84 -3.79
CA TYR A 38 25.29 -9.62 -4.74
C TYR A 38 23.82 -9.63 -4.33
N GLU A 39 22.96 -9.27 -5.28
CA GLU A 39 21.52 -9.37 -5.12
C GLU A 39 20.99 -10.48 -6.03
N LYS A 40 20.25 -11.42 -5.45
CA LYS A 40 19.62 -12.50 -6.21
C LYS A 40 18.69 -11.91 -7.29
N PRO A 41 18.60 -12.51 -8.51
CA PRO A 41 17.76 -12.00 -9.59
C PRO A 41 16.27 -11.85 -9.24
N SER A 42 15.76 -12.63 -8.30
CA SER A 42 14.38 -12.48 -7.81
C SER A 42 14.20 -11.17 -7.02
N GLU A 43 15.15 -10.85 -6.15
CA GLU A 43 15.11 -9.63 -5.32
C GLU A 43 15.30 -8.37 -6.16
N THR A 44 16.16 -8.41 -7.19
CA THR A 44 16.30 -7.30 -8.14
C THR A 44 14.97 -7.00 -8.84
N ARG A 45 14.29 -8.03 -9.39
CA ARG A 45 12.97 -7.89 -10.02
C ARG A 45 11.91 -7.36 -9.05
N ARG A 46 11.89 -7.88 -7.82
CA ARG A 46 10.97 -7.43 -6.76
C ARG A 46 11.24 -5.98 -6.33
N ARG A 47 12.49 -5.53 -6.33
CA ARG A 47 12.85 -4.13 -6.03
C ARG A 47 12.39 -3.21 -7.15
N GLU A 48 12.63 -3.59 -8.40
CA GLU A 48 12.24 -2.81 -9.58
C GLU A 48 10.72 -2.67 -9.70
N SER A 49 9.96 -3.74 -9.47
CA SER A 49 8.49 -3.69 -9.49
C SER A 49 7.93 -2.72 -8.43
N ARG A 50 8.47 -2.79 -7.20
CA ARG A 50 8.11 -1.85 -6.12
C ARG A 50 8.50 -0.41 -6.44
N GLU A 51 9.67 -0.19 -7.04
CA GLU A 51 10.10 1.15 -7.45
C GLU A 51 9.19 1.74 -8.54
N ARG A 52 8.82 0.93 -9.54
CA ARG A 52 7.86 1.32 -10.59
C ARG A 52 6.50 1.69 -10.00
N ALA A 53 5.93 0.85 -9.13
CA ALA A 53 4.65 1.12 -8.48
C ALA A 53 4.68 2.43 -7.67
N ARG A 54 5.76 2.67 -6.91
CA ARG A 54 5.95 3.93 -6.16
C ARG A 54 6.05 5.15 -7.07
N ASN A 55 6.73 5.02 -8.21
CA ASN A 55 6.87 6.11 -9.17
C ASN A 55 5.54 6.46 -9.84
N ILE A 56 4.77 5.45 -10.24
CA ILE A 56 3.41 5.63 -10.78
C ILE A 56 2.51 6.31 -9.74
N ALA A 57 2.48 5.81 -8.50
CA ALA A 57 1.69 6.43 -7.43
C ALA A 57 2.08 7.90 -7.18
N ARG A 58 3.39 8.22 -7.23
CA ARG A 58 3.88 9.60 -7.10
C ARG A 58 3.45 10.48 -8.27
N GLN A 59 3.47 9.97 -9.50
CA GLN A 59 2.99 10.68 -10.68
C GLN A 59 1.49 10.95 -10.62
N ILE A 60 0.68 9.94 -10.27
CA ILE A 60 -0.77 10.09 -10.07
C ILE A 60 -1.04 11.15 -9.01
N ARG A 61 -0.35 11.10 -7.86
CA ARG A 61 -0.50 12.09 -6.79
C ARG A 61 -0.18 13.51 -7.27
N LYS A 62 0.91 13.68 -8.05
CA LYS A 62 1.30 14.98 -8.60
C LYS A 62 0.27 15.50 -9.60
N ALA A 63 -0.23 14.62 -10.48
CA ALA A 63 -1.28 14.96 -11.44
C ALA A 63 -2.59 15.37 -10.74
N ASN A 64 -3.02 14.61 -9.72
CA ASN A 64 -4.20 14.95 -8.93
C ASN A 64 -4.01 16.26 -8.15
N GLN A 65 -2.82 16.51 -7.60
CA GLN A 65 -2.50 17.77 -6.94
C GLN A 65 -2.56 18.97 -7.90
N ALA A 66 -2.11 18.80 -9.15
CA ALA A 66 -2.18 19.84 -10.17
C ALA A 66 -3.63 20.09 -10.62
N LYS A 67 -4.44 19.03 -10.77
CA LYS A 67 -5.84 19.12 -11.22
C LYS A 67 -6.82 19.64 -10.16
N PHE A 68 -6.67 19.21 -8.91
CA PHE A 68 -7.66 19.45 -7.85
C PHE A 68 -7.14 20.38 -6.74
N GLY A 69 -5.92 20.92 -6.87
CA GLY A 69 -5.27 21.69 -5.82
C GLY A 69 -4.92 20.83 -4.59
N ARG A 70 -4.26 21.42 -3.59
CA ARG A 70 -3.95 20.76 -2.32
C ARG A 70 -5.23 20.62 -1.48
N ARG A 71 -6.15 19.72 -1.83
CA ARG A 71 -7.30 19.40 -0.98
C ARG A 71 -6.76 18.77 0.30
N LYS A 72 -6.86 19.48 1.42
CA LYS A 72 -6.56 18.91 2.74
C LYS A 72 -7.46 17.67 2.90
N PRO A 73 -6.93 16.53 3.38
CA PRO A 73 -7.78 15.37 3.64
C PRO A 73 -8.89 15.81 4.61
N ARG A 74 -10.16 15.65 4.20
CA ARG A 74 -11.27 15.82 5.13
C ARG A 74 -11.11 14.73 6.18
N ARG A 75 -10.99 15.12 7.45
CA ARG A 75 -11.03 14.17 8.57
C ARG A 75 -12.37 13.44 8.47
N ILE A 76 -12.34 12.17 8.10
CA ILE A 76 -13.52 11.30 8.18
C ILE A 76 -13.68 10.99 9.66
N THR A 77 -14.58 11.69 10.35
CA THR A 77 -15.06 11.26 11.67
C THR A 77 -16.04 10.13 11.40
N THR A 78 -15.62 8.90 11.60
CA THR A 78 -16.57 7.79 11.68
C THR A 78 -17.35 7.99 12.99
N ASN A 79 -18.50 8.65 12.92
CA ASN A 79 -19.52 8.51 13.97
C ASN A 79 -20.04 7.06 13.87
N VAL A 80 -19.30 6.14 14.48
CA VAL A 80 -19.74 4.77 14.75
C VAL A 80 -19.91 4.70 16.27
N LYS A 81 -20.80 5.53 16.81
CA LYS A 81 -21.33 5.38 18.17
C LYS A 81 -22.56 6.26 18.37
N SER A 82 -23.74 5.66 18.17
CA SER A 82 -25.08 6.00 18.67
C SER A 82 -26.06 5.42 17.65
N GLU A 83 -26.53 4.18 17.82
CA GLU A 83 -27.98 3.99 18.01
C GLU A 83 -28.37 2.58 18.54
N ASN A 84 -27.46 1.81 19.14
CA ASN A 84 -27.81 0.45 19.63
C ASN A 84 -27.72 0.26 21.16
N GLU A 85 -27.82 1.34 21.95
CA GLU A 85 -27.77 1.29 23.42
C GLU A 85 -29.11 1.63 24.11
N ALA A 86 -30.21 1.74 23.35
CA ALA A 86 -31.51 2.21 23.83
C ALA A 86 -32.70 1.23 23.59
N ALA A 87 -32.45 -0.07 23.50
CA ALA A 87 -33.51 -1.09 23.38
C ALA A 87 -33.41 -2.20 24.45
N ASP A 88 -32.83 -1.88 25.61
CA ASP A 88 -32.90 -2.75 26.78
C ASP A 88 -33.42 -1.93 27.96
N LYS A 89 -34.75 -1.91 28.10
CA LYS A 89 -35.50 -1.55 29.32
C LYS A 89 -36.97 -1.96 29.15
N SER A 90 -37.35 -2.93 29.97
CA SER A 90 -38.69 -3.23 30.49
C SER A 90 -39.80 -3.62 29.49
N VAL A 91 -39.94 -4.92 29.28
CA VAL A 91 -41.26 -5.58 29.45
C VAL A 91 -41.01 -6.88 30.22
N ASP A 92 -41.13 -6.80 31.54
CA ASP A 92 -41.42 -7.98 32.36
C ASP A 92 -42.91 -8.32 32.16
N ASP A 93 -43.17 -9.57 31.79
CA ASP A 93 -44.32 -10.41 32.18
C ASP A 93 -44.69 -11.37 31.05
N VAL A 94 -44.19 -12.60 31.13
CA VAL A 94 -44.99 -13.83 31.25
C VAL A 94 -44.03 -15.03 31.24
N LYS A 95 -44.13 -15.78 32.32
CA LYS A 95 -43.43 -17.01 32.64
C LYS A 95 -44.09 -18.17 31.90
N VAL A 96 -43.36 -18.90 31.06
CA VAL A 96 -43.58 -20.33 30.86
C VAL A 96 -42.31 -20.99 30.33
N ASP A 97 -41.87 -21.98 31.09
CA ASP A 97 -40.75 -22.88 30.83
C ASP A 97 -40.91 -23.64 29.51
N GLU A 98 -39.87 -23.69 28.68
CA GLU A 98 -39.55 -24.94 27.99
C GLU A 98 -38.06 -25.03 27.62
N VAL A 99 -37.51 -26.18 28.01
CA VAL A 99 -36.16 -26.66 27.77
C VAL A 99 -36.03 -27.06 26.30
N MET A 100 -34.99 -26.62 25.59
CA MET A 100 -34.09 -27.56 24.90
C MET A 100 -32.86 -26.87 24.28
N THR A 101 -31.78 -27.62 24.37
CA THR A 101 -30.42 -27.43 23.89
C THR A 101 -30.27 -27.40 22.36
N GLY A 102 -29.35 -26.56 21.86
CA GLY A 102 -28.25 -27.02 21.01
C GLY A 102 -28.32 -26.94 19.47
N VAL A 103 -27.14 -26.63 18.92
CA VAL A 103 -26.57 -27.07 17.61
C VAL A 103 -26.66 -26.10 16.42
N ASP A 104 -25.61 -25.27 16.34
CA ASP A 104 -24.62 -25.15 15.25
C ASP A 104 -25.03 -25.34 13.76
N ILE A 105 -24.71 -24.27 13.02
CA ILE A 105 -24.94 -23.94 11.60
C ILE A 105 -24.17 -24.88 10.61
N ARG A 106 -23.56 -25.97 11.07
CA ARG A 106 -22.69 -26.83 10.23
C ARG A 106 -23.43 -27.86 9.34
N SER A 107 -24.75 -28.02 9.46
CA SER A 107 -25.52 -29.01 8.68
C SER A 107 -26.23 -28.45 7.44
N ALA A 108 -26.24 -27.13 7.21
CA ALA A 108 -27.00 -26.51 6.11
C ALA A 108 -26.36 -26.66 4.72
N VAL A 109 -25.09 -27.10 4.62
CA VAL A 109 -24.37 -27.25 3.35
C VAL A 109 -24.56 -28.64 2.69
N ALA A 110 -25.29 -29.56 3.34
CA ALA A 110 -25.44 -30.93 2.83
C ALA A 110 -26.71 -31.18 1.99
N GLN A 111 -27.62 -30.22 1.80
CA GLN A 111 -28.93 -30.46 1.17
C GLN A 111 -29.10 -29.94 -0.28
N GLN A 112 -28.06 -29.39 -0.92
CA GLN A 112 -28.18 -28.88 -2.29
C GLN A 112 -27.63 -29.82 -3.39
N ALA A 113 -27.36 -31.08 -3.07
CA ALA A 113 -26.68 -32.01 -3.99
C ALA A 113 -27.50 -33.23 -4.45
N SER A 114 -28.84 -33.21 -4.38
CA SER A 114 -29.66 -34.38 -4.78
C SER A 114 -31.02 -34.07 -5.41
N SER A 115 -31.10 -33.14 -6.38
CA SER A 115 -32.31 -32.99 -7.21
C SER A 115 -32.08 -32.24 -8.53
N THR A 116 -31.30 -32.81 -9.45
CA THR A 116 -31.50 -32.59 -10.90
C THR A 116 -31.12 -33.86 -11.66
N SER A 117 -32.00 -34.85 -11.58
CA SER A 117 -32.05 -36.00 -12.51
C SER A 117 -33.52 -36.39 -12.61
N ASN A 118 -34.01 -36.54 -13.85
CA ASN A 118 -35.40 -36.79 -14.29
C ASN A 118 -36.20 -35.48 -14.47
N GLU A 119 -36.72 -35.11 -15.64
CA GLU A 119 -37.42 -35.89 -16.66
C GLU A 119 -37.24 -35.33 -18.09
N SER A 120 -37.25 -36.26 -19.06
CA SER A 120 -37.82 -36.23 -20.42
C SER A 120 -37.49 -35.10 -21.40
#